data_AF-A0A061JC61-F1
#
_entry.id   AF-A0A061JC61-F1
#
_cell.length_a   1.000
_cell.length_b   1.000
_cell.length_c   1.000
_cell.angle_alpha   90.00
_cell.angle_beta   90.00
_cell.angle_gamma   90.00
#
_symmetry.space_group_name_H-M   'P 1'
#
loop_
_entity.id
_entity.type
_entity.pdbx_description
1 polymer ?
#
loop_
_entity_poly.entity_id
_entity_poly.type
_entity_poly.pdbx_seq_one_letter_code
_entity_poly.pdbx_strand_id
1 'polypeptide(L)'
;MSAEETSTVSTTSLLAEQRTSLDSSTSTDADVVAQVQHTSNTVSRAKRRAWREQQRLHRIHGRLTDISLKDIAAVRGGKCDFFIENTIACIRGSCSQFDARGGRTKKLMPPQTHDCCQTFSTIAAVILSSLGLAVTMQECSGVSTVNYLLYTSAWLHQLSAPLWPQRRARPTVGDLNTALRLHEFFPSRVNEGEFEVLFYNQRDRAKELVDQLCCTVRRSRDADSSLPVCGYIIASGDYTVSIFSLAHDVKGRPHARYSEAWSLYICDSHGTQPWSCGKACLTGITVGVLKAGAEVSNGVVAKEEGLRYFAMILFALLEDHRTKTTSSQQVPYMTWSPIRRPRAILCTAQELVRVIDDGWIPFLMKHPVIAREAKKYGFAPLKCFMGLSASKPVAANGAME
;
A
#
# COMPACT_ATOMS: atom_id res chain seq x y z
N MET A 1 7.49 -35.51 57.63
CA MET A 1 7.83 -34.28 58.37
C MET A 1 8.42 -33.28 57.40
N SER A 2 8.02 -32.02 57.56
CA SER A 2 8.56 -30.82 56.91
C SER A 2 8.07 -30.53 55.50
N ALA A 3 7.20 -29.52 55.44
CA ALA A 3 6.76 -28.76 54.29
C ALA A 3 7.87 -27.86 53.75
N GLU A 4 7.74 -27.41 52.50
CA GLU A 4 7.74 -25.98 52.16
C GLU A 4 7.18 -25.74 50.75
N GLU A 5 6.47 -24.62 50.66
CA GLU A 5 5.60 -24.11 49.60
C GLU A 5 6.40 -23.40 48.51
N THR A 6 5.90 -23.25 47.28
CA THR A 6 5.20 -22.06 46.73
C THR A 6 5.37 -22.14 45.20
N SER A 7 4.60 -21.54 44.30
CA SER A 7 3.31 -20.86 44.24
C SER A 7 3.01 -20.72 42.74
N THR A 8 1.81 -21.11 42.29
CA THR A 8 1.31 -20.86 40.92
C THR A 8 -0.02 -20.14 41.04
N VAL A 9 -0.15 -18.98 40.39
CA VAL A 9 -1.41 -18.21 40.35
C VAL A 9 -1.88 -18.15 38.90
N SER A 10 -3.02 -18.81 38.66
CA SER A 10 -3.81 -18.75 37.43
C SER A 10 -4.88 -17.66 37.54
N THR A 11 -5.06 -16.90 36.46
CA THR A 11 -6.00 -15.78 36.33
C THR A 11 -7.27 -16.21 35.60
N THR A 12 -8.30 -16.57 36.36
CA THR A 12 -9.69 -16.65 35.87
C THR A 12 -10.64 -16.16 36.96
N SER A 13 -10.98 -14.86 36.97
CA SER A 13 -12.17 -14.34 37.65
C SER A 13 -12.34 -12.83 37.42
N LEU A 14 -12.90 -12.41 36.27
CA LEU A 14 -13.37 -11.02 36.07
C LEU A 14 -14.55 -10.94 35.08
N LEU A 15 -15.57 -11.80 35.23
CA LEU A 15 -16.81 -11.71 34.43
C LEU A 15 -18.10 -12.08 35.19
N ALA A 16 -18.20 -11.73 36.47
CA ALA A 16 -19.46 -11.87 37.19
C ALA A 16 -19.60 -10.75 38.22
N GLU A 17 -20.09 -9.58 37.80
CA GLU A 17 -20.81 -8.63 38.67
C GLU A 17 -21.30 -7.43 37.84
N GLN A 18 -22.39 -7.62 37.09
CA GLN A 18 -23.23 -6.50 36.64
C GLN A 18 -24.62 -7.03 36.25
N ARG A 19 -25.47 -7.28 37.25
CA ARG A 19 -26.93 -7.39 37.11
C ARG A 19 -27.60 -7.48 38.49
N THR A 20 -27.99 -6.31 39.01
CA THR A 20 -29.02 -6.00 40.04
C THR A 20 -28.61 -4.63 40.63
N SER A 21 -29.43 -3.60 40.76
CA SER A 21 -30.86 -3.55 41.03
C SER A 21 -31.50 -2.26 40.47
N LEU A 22 -32.75 -2.38 40.08
CA LEU A 22 -33.74 -1.32 39.93
C LEU A 22 -34.77 -1.59 41.03
N ASP A 23 -35.00 -0.64 41.94
CA ASP A 23 -36.33 -0.07 42.24
C ASP A 23 -36.41 0.66 43.59
N SER A 24 -36.94 1.91 43.51
CA SER A 24 -37.76 2.63 44.52
C SER A 24 -37.05 3.11 45.82
N SER A 25 -37.28 4.28 46.46
CA SER A 25 -38.38 5.25 46.48
C SER A 25 -37.92 6.61 47.08
N THR A 26 -38.52 7.69 46.60
CA THR A 26 -38.78 9.08 47.08
C THR A 26 -38.28 9.67 48.43
N SER A 27 -37.75 10.92 48.31
CA SER A 27 -37.86 12.12 49.20
C SER A 27 -37.19 12.06 50.60
N THR A 28 -36.52 13.05 51.18
CA THR A 28 -36.37 14.52 51.05
C THR A 28 -35.02 14.89 51.69
N ASP A 29 -34.15 15.65 51.01
CA ASP A 29 -33.13 16.54 51.63
C ASP A 29 -32.35 17.24 50.50
N ALA A 30 -32.81 18.44 50.13
CA ALA A 30 -32.45 19.10 48.88
C ALA A 30 -31.24 20.05 48.94
N ASP A 31 -30.66 20.35 50.10
CA ASP A 31 -29.68 21.46 50.20
C ASP A 31 -28.24 21.07 50.58
N VAL A 32 -27.91 19.79 50.72
CA VAL A 32 -26.51 19.33 50.91
C VAL A 32 -25.95 18.62 49.65
N VAL A 33 -26.81 18.29 48.69
CA VAL A 33 -26.45 17.46 47.52
C VAL A 33 -25.91 18.28 46.34
N ALA A 34 -26.17 19.59 46.29
CA ALA A 34 -25.78 20.45 45.15
C ALA A 34 -24.25 20.68 45.06
N GLN A 35 -23.50 20.69 46.16
CA GLN A 35 -22.04 20.88 46.12
C GLN A 35 -21.24 19.59 45.89
N VAL A 36 -21.81 18.42 46.20
CA VAL A 36 -21.16 17.10 45.99
C VAL A 36 -21.45 16.52 44.60
N GLN A 37 -22.60 16.84 44.00
CA GLN A 37 -22.92 16.42 42.63
C GLN A 37 -22.15 17.22 41.55
N HIS A 38 -21.79 18.48 41.81
CA HIS A 38 -20.97 19.26 40.88
C HIS A 38 -19.50 18.84 40.91
N THR A 39 -18.94 18.51 42.08
CA THR A 39 -17.55 18.04 42.22
C THR A 39 -17.37 16.63 41.66
N SER A 40 -18.30 15.69 41.89
CA SER A 40 -18.23 14.35 41.29
C SER A 40 -18.35 14.36 39.76
N ASN A 41 -19.23 15.20 39.19
CA ASN A 41 -19.37 15.36 37.73
C ASN A 41 -18.18 16.08 37.08
N THR A 42 -17.57 17.07 37.75
CA THR A 42 -16.37 17.75 37.25
C THR A 42 -15.12 16.87 37.36
N VAL A 43 -14.97 16.10 38.44
CA VAL A 43 -13.92 15.08 38.58
C VAL A 43 -14.09 13.95 37.56
N SER A 44 -15.32 13.51 37.28
CA SER A 44 -15.63 12.55 36.21
C SER A 44 -15.31 13.11 34.81
N ARG A 45 -15.64 14.38 34.54
CA ARG A 45 -15.28 15.07 33.28
C ARG A 45 -13.78 15.28 33.14
N ALA A 46 -13.07 15.67 34.21
CA ALA A 46 -11.62 15.84 34.21
C ALA A 46 -10.90 14.50 34.01
N LYS A 47 -11.35 13.42 34.66
CA LYS A 47 -10.85 12.06 34.43
C LYS A 47 -11.09 11.59 32.99
N ARG A 48 -12.28 11.83 32.43
CA ARG A 48 -12.57 11.53 31.01
C ARG A 48 -11.69 12.35 30.07
N ARG A 49 -11.43 13.62 30.38
CA ARG A 49 -10.55 14.49 29.59
C ARG A 49 -9.10 14.01 29.65
N ALA A 50 -8.61 13.68 30.84
CA ALA A 50 -7.27 13.12 31.04
C ALA A 50 -7.11 11.78 30.32
N TRP A 51 -8.11 10.89 30.39
CA TRP A 51 -8.10 9.62 29.66
C TRP A 51 -8.10 9.83 28.14
N ARG A 52 -8.91 10.76 27.62
CA ARG A 52 -8.89 11.12 26.19
C ARG A 52 -7.54 11.69 25.76
N GLU A 53 -6.92 12.53 26.60
CA GLU A 53 -5.60 13.07 26.33
C GLU A 53 -4.52 11.98 26.38
N GLN A 54 -4.59 11.05 27.34
CA GLN A 54 -3.69 9.90 27.40
C GLN A 54 -3.84 9.01 26.16
N GLN A 55 -5.07 8.75 25.71
CA GLN A 55 -5.34 8.03 24.46
C GLN A 55 -4.81 8.80 23.24
N ARG A 56 -4.94 10.13 23.23
CA ARG A 56 -4.39 10.99 22.17
C ARG A 56 -2.87 10.90 22.13
N LEU A 57 -2.20 11.05 23.28
CA LEU A 57 -0.75 10.93 23.41
C LEU A 57 -0.27 9.54 23.01
N HIS A 58 -0.97 8.48 23.42
CA HIS A 58 -0.67 7.11 22.98
C HIS A 58 -0.75 6.95 21.45
N ARG A 59 -1.70 7.63 20.79
CA ARG A 59 -1.80 7.63 19.31
C ARG A 59 -0.69 8.45 18.66
N ILE A 60 -0.34 9.61 19.23
CA ILE A 60 0.74 10.48 18.73
C ILE A 60 2.11 9.78 18.83
N HIS A 61 2.35 9.09 19.95
CA HIS A 61 3.62 8.41 20.23
C HIS A 61 3.64 6.95 19.76
N GLY A 62 2.53 6.46 19.19
CA GLY A 62 2.41 5.11 18.63
C GLY A 62 3.41 4.84 17.51
N ARG A 63 3.82 3.58 17.38
CA ARG A 63 4.76 3.10 16.35
C ARG A 63 4.29 1.77 15.77
N LEU A 64 4.51 1.59 14.47
CA LEU A 64 4.28 0.33 13.75
C LEU A 64 5.39 -0.67 13.99
N THR A 65 6.63 -0.18 14.12
CA THR A 65 7.81 -1.00 14.36
C THR A 65 8.92 -0.16 14.99
N ASP A 66 9.79 -0.80 15.75
CA ASP A 66 11.04 -0.22 16.22
C ASP A 66 12.23 -0.53 15.28
N ILE A 67 11.99 -1.31 14.23
CA ILE A 67 13.00 -1.65 13.22
C ILE A 67 13.07 -0.52 12.20
N SER A 68 14.27 0.04 11.99
CA SER A 68 14.49 1.06 10.96
C SER A 68 14.87 0.45 9.61
N LEU A 69 14.73 1.23 8.53
CA LEU A 69 15.24 0.83 7.21
C LEU A 69 16.76 0.58 7.22
N LYS A 70 17.51 1.23 8.11
CA LYS A 70 18.96 0.99 8.27
C LYS A 70 19.24 -0.38 8.88
N ASP A 71 18.42 -0.81 9.84
CA ASP A 71 18.55 -2.14 10.45
C ASP A 71 18.22 -3.25 9.44
N ILE A 72 17.29 -2.98 8.53
CA ILE A 72 16.94 -3.86 7.39
C ILE A 72 17.96 -3.73 6.25
N ALA A 73 18.89 -2.78 6.27
CA ALA A 73 19.85 -2.60 5.18
C ALA A 73 21.28 -2.55 5.70
N ALA A 74 21.61 -3.38 6.70
CA ALA A 74 22.99 -3.58 7.13
C ALA A 74 23.86 -3.84 5.87
N VAL A 75 24.99 -3.18 5.74
CA VAL A 75 25.86 -3.31 4.56
C VAL A 75 27.11 -4.09 4.97
N ARG A 76 27.33 -5.28 4.39
CA ARG A 76 28.60 -6.01 4.52
C ARG A 76 29.33 -6.00 3.18
N GLY A 77 30.57 -5.52 3.18
CA GLY A 77 31.40 -5.48 1.97
C GLY A 77 30.81 -4.64 0.81
N GLY A 78 30.07 -3.57 1.13
CA GLY A 78 29.42 -2.71 0.12
C GLY A 78 28.11 -3.26 -0.47
N LYS A 79 27.60 -4.39 0.02
CA LYS A 79 26.30 -4.97 -0.37
C LYS A 79 25.34 -5.00 0.83
N CYS A 80 24.05 -4.76 0.60
CA CYS A 80 23.02 -4.92 1.63
C CYS A 80 22.93 -6.40 2.08
N ASP A 81 22.91 -6.64 3.38
CA ASP A 81 23.07 -7.91 4.10
C ASP A 81 21.71 -8.56 4.39
N PHE A 82 20.64 -7.76 4.47
CA PHE A 82 19.24 -8.24 4.51
C PHE A 82 18.65 -8.45 3.11
N PHE A 83 19.38 -8.07 2.07
CA PHE A 83 19.07 -8.51 0.72
C PHE A 83 19.42 -9.99 0.66
N ILE A 84 18.45 -10.85 0.96
CA ILE A 84 18.57 -12.26 0.58
C ILE A 84 18.59 -12.24 -0.94
N GLU A 85 19.78 -12.41 -1.50
CA GLU A 85 20.02 -12.37 -2.93
C GLU A 85 19.08 -13.38 -3.61
N ASN A 86 18.39 -12.92 -4.65
CA ASN A 86 17.34 -13.64 -5.38
C ASN A 86 15.96 -13.74 -4.69
N THR A 87 15.77 -13.24 -3.46
CA THR A 87 14.48 -13.28 -2.74
C THR A 87 13.72 -11.96 -2.80
N ILE A 88 14.41 -10.84 -2.58
CA ILE A 88 13.82 -9.50 -2.73
C ILE A 88 14.09 -9.04 -4.15
N ALA A 89 13.05 -8.97 -4.98
CA ALA A 89 13.13 -8.37 -6.28
C ALA A 89 13.00 -6.84 -6.15
N CYS A 90 13.83 -6.08 -6.85
CA CYS A 90 13.67 -4.64 -6.97
C CYS A 90 13.79 -4.19 -8.42
N ILE A 91 12.67 -3.84 -9.03
CA ILE A 91 12.63 -3.26 -10.37
C ILE A 91 12.72 -1.76 -10.20
N ARG A 92 13.82 -1.15 -10.66
CA ARG A 92 14.07 0.29 -10.51
C ARG A 92 13.70 1.02 -11.80
N GLY A 93 13.10 2.20 -11.65
CA GLY A 93 13.03 3.19 -12.72
C GLY A 93 14.38 3.84 -12.98
N SER A 94 14.39 4.84 -13.86
CA SER A 94 15.58 5.65 -14.13
C SER A 94 15.75 6.80 -13.15
N CYS A 95 14.66 7.28 -12.55
CA CYS A 95 14.60 8.42 -11.63
C CYS A 95 13.57 8.18 -10.52
N SER A 96 13.66 8.96 -9.44
CA SER A 96 12.56 9.18 -8.50
C SER A 96 11.60 10.23 -9.05
N GLN A 97 10.42 10.40 -8.43
CA GLN A 97 9.51 11.51 -8.75
C GLN A 97 10.13 12.91 -8.54
N PHE A 98 11.10 13.01 -7.63
CA PHE A 98 11.79 14.27 -7.31
C PHE A 98 12.82 14.63 -8.38
N ASP A 99 13.55 13.63 -8.88
CA ASP A 99 14.62 13.82 -9.85
C ASP A 99 14.14 13.69 -11.30
N ALA A 100 12.89 13.29 -11.53
CA ALA A 100 12.36 13.03 -12.87
C ALA A 100 12.40 14.27 -13.80
N ARG A 101 12.38 15.49 -13.24
CA ARG A 101 12.56 16.73 -14.01
C ARG A 101 14.03 17.14 -14.22
N GLY A 102 14.97 16.40 -13.65
CA GLY A 102 16.40 16.59 -13.88
C GLY A 102 16.86 16.04 -15.23
N GLY A 103 17.96 16.57 -15.75
CA GLY A 103 18.69 15.99 -16.89
C GLY A 103 17.86 15.76 -18.15
N ARG A 104 18.04 14.57 -18.76
CA ARG A 104 17.48 14.21 -20.08
C ARG A 104 15.95 14.03 -20.08
N THR A 105 15.34 13.75 -18.94
CA THR A 105 13.89 13.50 -18.82
C THR A 105 13.07 14.77 -18.60
N LYS A 106 13.72 15.93 -18.39
CA LYS A 106 13.07 17.24 -18.16
C LYS A 106 11.98 17.58 -19.19
N LYS A 107 12.20 17.26 -20.47
CA LYS A 107 11.26 17.55 -21.57
C LYS A 107 10.06 16.61 -21.61
N LEU A 108 10.16 15.43 -20.99
CA LEU A 108 9.10 14.42 -20.98
C LEU A 108 8.15 14.58 -19.79
N MET A 109 8.60 15.20 -18.71
CA MET A 109 7.83 15.31 -17.48
C MET A 109 7.08 16.66 -17.39
N PRO A 110 5.90 16.69 -16.76
CA PRO A 110 5.17 17.93 -16.56
C PRO A 110 5.91 18.88 -15.60
N PRO A 111 5.55 20.18 -15.57
CA PRO A 111 6.07 21.14 -14.60
C PRO A 111 6.05 20.69 -13.14
N GLN A 112 4.99 20.00 -12.71
CA GLN A 112 4.79 19.54 -11.34
C GLN A 112 4.88 18.01 -11.26
N THR A 113 6.04 17.49 -10.83
CA THR A 113 6.26 16.03 -10.64
C THR A 113 6.33 15.60 -9.18
N HIS A 114 6.64 16.51 -8.26
CA HIS A 114 6.91 16.17 -6.86
C HIS A 114 5.65 15.78 -6.07
N ASP A 115 4.46 16.15 -6.54
CA ASP A 115 3.18 15.89 -5.86
C ASP A 115 2.39 14.70 -6.46
N CYS A 116 2.99 13.93 -7.37
CA CYS A 116 2.28 12.85 -8.06
C CYS A 116 2.25 11.51 -7.33
N CYS A 117 2.81 11.39 -6.11
CA CYS A 117 3.00 10.10 -5.43
C CYS A 117 1.71 9.30 -5.21
N GLN A 118 0.61 10.00 -4.89
CA GLN A 118 -0.67 9.37 -4.66
C GLN A 118 -1.30 8.89 -5.97
N THR A 119 -1.18 9.69 -7.03
CA THR A 119 -1.58 9.31 -8.39
C THR A 119 -0.76 8.12 -8.89
N PHE A 120 0.55 8.12 -8.65
CA PHE A 120 1.44 7.00 -8.95
C PHE A 120 1.00 5.73 -8.25
N SER A 121 0.81 5.81 -6.93
CA SER A 121 0.39 4.65 -6.15
C SER A 121 -0.97 4.13 -6.62
N THR A 122 -1.92 5.01 -6.92
CA THR A 122 -3.27 4.61 -7.35
C THR A 122 -3.23 3.92 -8.71
N ILE A 123 -2.54 4.52 -9.68
CA ILE A 123 -2.41 3.98 -11.04
C ILE A 123 -1.62 2.67 -11.02
N ALA A 124 -0.49 2.61 -10.30
CA ALA A 124 0.32 1.41 -10.19
C ALA A 124 -0.49 0.25 -9.59
N ALA A 125 -1.23 0.51 -8.51
CA ALA A 125 -2.05 -0.52 -7.89
C ALA A 125 -3.15 -1.04 -8.83
N VAL A 126 -3.89 -0.16 -9.49
CA VAL A 126 -4.98 -0.56 -10.40
C VAL A 126 -4.46 -1.29 -11.64
N ILE A 127 -3.43 -0.75 -12.30
CA ILE A 127 -2.89 -1.34 -13.53
C ILE A 127 -2.21 -2.68 -13.22
N LEU A 128 -1.31 -2.72 -12.25
CA LEU A 128 -0.52 -3.94 -11.99
C LEU A 128 -1.38 -5.06 -11.38
N SER A 129 -2.39 -4.72 -10.57
CA SER A 129 -3.33 -5.75 -10.08
C SER A 129 -4.23 -6.32 -11.17
N SER A 130 -4.47 -5.57 -12.26
CA SER A 130 -5.29 -6.03 -13.40
C SER A 130 -4.67 -7.21 -14.15
N LEU A 131 -3.35 -7.40 -14.01
CA LEU A 131 -2.65 -8.58 -14.51
C LEU A 131 -3.22 -9.88 -13.92
N GLY A 132 -3.63 -9.84 -12.64
CA GLY A 132 -4.30 -10.94 -11.97
C GLY A 132 -3.43 -12.16 -11.62
N LEU A 133 -2.30 -12.36 -12.31
CA LEU A 133 -1.35 -13.44 -12.06
C LEU A 133 0.11 -12.95 -12.03
N ALA A 134 0.97 -13.66 -11.30
CA ALA A 134 2.38 -13.31 -11.20
C ALA A 134 3.14 -13.56 -12.52
N VAL A 135 2.74 -14.59 -13.28
CA VAL A 135 3.38 -14.91 -14.57
C VAL A 135 3.22 -13.79 -15.59
N THR A 136 2.06 -13.13 -15.63
CA THR A 136 1.81 -11.98 -16.52
C THR A 136 2.62 -10.75 -16.10
N MET A 137 2.99 -10.63 -14.81
CA MET A 137 3.87 -9.54 -14.35
C MET A 137 5.32 -9.69 -14.84
N GLN A 138 5.75 -10.89 -15.25
CA GLN A 138 7.09 -11.09 -15.82
C GLN A 138 7.26 -10.32 -17.15
N GLU A 139 6.18 -10.14 -17.90
CA GLU A 139 6.17 -9.32 -19.11
C GLU A 139 6.41 -7.82 -18.79
N CYS A 140 6.06 -7.41 -17.57
CA CYS A 140 6.18 -6.04 -17.08
C CYS A 140 7.34 -5.85 -16.07
N SER A 141 8.22 -6.83 -15.88
CA SER A 141 9.25 -6.77 -14.83
C SER A 141 10.51 -6.01 -15.28
N GLY A 142 10.35 -4.72 -15.60
CA GLY A 142 11.44 -3.92 -16.18
C GLY A 142 11.40 -2.43 -15.84
N VAL A 143 12.52 -1.76 -16.13
CA VAL A 143 12.73 -0.32 -15.92
C VAL A 143 11.67 0.51 -16.64
N SER A 144 11.29 0.09 -17.85
CA SER A 144 10.30 0.74 -18.70
C SER A 144 8.92 0.80 -18.06
N THR A 145 8.50 -0.25 -17.35
CA THR A 145 7.25 -0.29 -16.58
C THR A 145 7.23 0.78 -15.50
N VAL A 146 8.29 0.86 -14.68
CA VAL A 146 8.35 1.85 -13.59
C VAL A 146 8.39 3.28 -14.14
N ASN A 147 9.17 3.49 -15.20
CA ASN A 147 9.24 4.77 -15.89
C ASN A 147 7.89 5.17 -16.49
N TYR A 148 7.14 4.23 -17.08
CA TYR A 148 5.84 4.51 -17.66
C TYR A 148 4.83 4.91 -16.57
N LEU A 149 4.78 4.13 -15.47
CA LEU A 149 3.95 4.45 -14.32
C LEU A 149 4.27 5.84 -13.76
N LEU A 150 5.56 6.19 -13.64
CA LEU A 150 5.96 7.51 -13.16
C LEU A 150 5.55 8.64 -14.13
N TYR A 151 5.83 8.45 -15.43
CA TYR A 151 5.48 9.40 -16.48
C TYR A 151 3.98 9.66 -16.54
N THR A 152 3.18 8.59 -16.67
CA THR A 152 1.73 8.71 -16.84
C THR A 152 1.09 9.30 -15.58
N SER A 153 1.58 8.95 -14.40
CA SER A 153 1.03 9.44 -13.14
C SER A 153 1.30 10.91 -12.92
N ALA A 154 2.50 11.39 -13.26
CA ALA A 154 2.81 12.81 -13.17
C ALA A 154 1.93 13.64 -14.10
N TRP A 155 1.77 13.21 -15.35
CA TRP A 155 0.91 13.92 -16.31
C TRP A 155 -0.56 13.87 -15.90
N LEU A 156 -1.09 12.70 -15.58
CA LEU A 156 -2.48 12.57 -15.17
C LEU A 156 -2.78 13.32 -13.88
N HIS A 157 -1.83 13.39 -12.94
CA HIS A 157 -1.94 14.26 -11.77
C HIS A 157 -2.13 15.72 -12.18
N GLN A 158 -1.23 16.27 -12.99
CA GLN A 158 -1.30 17.68 -13.38
C GLN A 158 -2.54 18.00 -14.22
N LEU A 159 -2.92 17.12 -15.14
CA LEU A 159 -4.04 17.35 -16.05
C LEU A 159 -5.41 17.18 -15.38
N SER A 160 -5.50 16.30 -14.38
CA SER A 160 -6.75 16.08 -13.63
C SER A 160 -6.90 17.00 -12.42
N ALA A 161 -5.85 17.75 -12.03
CA ALA A 161 -5.89 18.65 -10.88
C ALA A 161 -7.11 19.59 -10.83
N PRO A 162 -7.58 20.18 -11.95
CA PRO A 162 -8.78 21.04 -11.92
C PRO A 162 -10.11 20.29 -11.72
N LEU A 163 -10.12 18.97 -11.84
CA LEU A 163 -11.31 18.13 -11.64
C LEU A 163 -11.54 17.76 -10.18
N TRP A 164 -10.55 17.96 -9.30
CA TRP A 164 -10.66 17.51 -7.92
C TRP A 164 -11.62 18.39 -7.13
N PRO A 165 -12.48 17.80 -6.28
CA PRO A 165 -13.49 18.54 -5.53
C PRO A 165 -12.87 19.52 -4.51
N GLN A 166 -11.65 19.27 -4.04
CA GLN A 166 -10.96 20.11 -3.07
C GLN A 166 -9.85 20.94 -3.71
N ARG A 167 -10.16 22.18 -4.13
CA ARG A 167 -9.15 23.13 -4.64
C ARG A 167 -8.05 23.34 -3.59
N ARG A 168 -6.79 23.11 -3.98
CA ARG A 168 -5.56 23.27 -3.16
C ARG A 168 -5.27 22.15 -2.15
N ALA A 169 -6.10 21.12 -2.04
CA ALA A 169 -5.77 19.91 -1.29
C ALA A 169 -5.26 18.81 -2.23
N ARG A 170 -4.50 17.85 -1.69
CA ARG A 170 -4.15 16.63 -2.44
C ARG A 170 -5.42 15.80 -2.67
N PRO A 171 -5.61 15.21 -3.87
CA PRO A 171 -6.80 14.41 -4.16
C PRO A 171 -6.80 13.17 -3.28
N THR A 172 -7.96 12.69 -2.85
CA THR A 172 -8.09 11.36 -2.26
C THR A 172 -7.96 10.27 -3.33
N VAL A 173 -7.87 9.00 -2.92
CA VAL A 173 -7.91 7.87 -3.86
C VAL A 173 -9.22 7.86 -4.63
N GLY A 174 -10.33 8.18 -3.96
CA GLY A 174 -11.64 8.22 -4.60
C GLY A 174 -11.75 9.35 -5.62
N ASP A 175 -11.16 10.51 -5.32
CA ASP A 175 -11.05 11.60 -6.30
C ASP A 175 -10.28 11.17 -7.53
N LEU A 176 -9.16 10.44 -7.36
CA LEU A 176 -8.36 9.91 -8.47
C LEU A 176 -9.10 8.83 -9.25
N ASN A 177 -9.75 7.88 -8.56
CA ASN A 177 -10.52 6.80 -9.17
C ASN A 177 -11.67 7.34 -10.04
N THR A 178 -12.35 8.38 -9.55
CA THR A 178 -13.43 9.07 -10.25
C THR A 178 -12.89 9.93 -11.40
N ALA A 179 -11.95 10.84 -11.12
CA ALA A 179 -11.45 11.79 -12.11
C ALA A 179 -10.71 11.11 -13.27
N LEU A 180 -10.01 10.00 -13.00
CA LEU A 180 -9.30 9.22 -14.00
C LEU A 180 -10.13 8.07 -14.57
N ARG A 181 -11.38 7.88 -14.12
CA ARG A 181 -12.33 6.85 -14.59
C ARG A 181 -11.73 5.44 -14.62
N LEU A 182 -10.90 5.11 -13.63
CA LEU A 182 -10.12 3.86 -13.63
C LEU A 182 -11.01 2.61 -13.68
N HIS A 183 -12.16 2.66 -13.01
CA HIS A 183 -13.13 1.57 -12.92
C HIS A 183 -13.78 1.14 -14.25
N GLU A 184 -13.69 1.99 -15.28
CA GLU A 184 -14.28 1.73 -16.61
C GLU A 184 -13.32 1.00 -17.55
N PHE A 185 -12.01 1.20 -17.37
CA PHE A 185 -10.99 0.70 -18.28
C PHE A 185 -10.25 -0.51 -17.71
N PHE A 186 -10.15 -0.61 -16.38
CA PHE A 186 -9.40 -1.67 -15.73
C PHE A 186 -10.33 -2.63 -14.98
N PRO A 187 -10.05 -3.95 -15.03
CA PRO A 187 -10.84 -4.91 -14.28
C PRO A 187 -10.67 -4.75 -12.76
N SER A 188 -9.51 -4.25 -12.32
CA SER A 188 -9.28 -3.90 -10.92
C SER A 188 -9.95 -2.57 -10.57
N ARG A 189 -10.65 -2.55 -9.43
CA ARG A 189 -11.42 -1.40 -8.96
C ARG A 189 -11.07 -1.06 -7.52
N VAL A 190 -10.94 0.23 -7.24
CA VAL A 190 -10.87 0.75 -5.87
C VAL A 190 -12.24 0.60 -5.23
N ASN A 191 -12.32 -0.03 -4.05
CA ASN A 191 -13.56 -0.09 -3.29
C ASN A 191 -13.53 0.93 -2.15
N GLU A 192 -14.04 2.13 -2.43
CA GLU A 192 -14.06 3.26 -1.50
C GLU A 192 -14.98 3.00 -0.29
N GLY A 193 -16.01 2.15 -0.43
CA GLY A 193 -16.93 1.80 0.65
C GLY A 193 -16.31 0.92 1.75
N GLU A 194 -15.13 0.34 1.49
CA GLU A 194 -14.39 -0.53 2.43
C GLU A 194 -13.09 0.13 2.91
N PHE A 195 -13.03 1.45 2.85
CA PHE A 195 -11.91 2.24 3.35
C PHE A 195 -11.76 2.11 4.88
N GLU A 196 -10.55 1.78 5.34
CA GLU A 196 -10.22 1.67 6.76
C GLU A 196 -9.11 2.66 7.13
N VAL A 197 -9.31 3.44 8.20
CA VAL A 197 -8.25 4.26 8.81
C VAL A 197 -7.59 3.45 9.90
N LEU A 198 -6.28 3.29 9.82
CA LEU A 198 -5.46 2.54 10.76
C LEU A 198 -4.49 3.50 11.45
N PHE A 199 -4.54 3.56 12.77
CA PHE A 199 -3.56 4.33 13.52
C PHE A 199 -2.22 3.58 13.59
N TYR A 200 -1.11 4.32 13.67
CA TYR A 200 0.23 3.71 13.67
C TYR A 200 0.50 2.79 14.89
N ASN A 201 -0.29 2.89 15.96
CA ASN A 201 -0.23 1.96 17.11
C ASN A 201 -1.05 0.67 16.91
N GLN A 202 -1.76 0.48 15.79
CA GLN A 202 -2.53 -0.72 15.48
C GLN A 202 -1.72 -1.71 14.63
N ARG A 203 -0.50 -2.02 15.08
CA ARG A 203 0.45 -2.88 14.35
C ARG A 203 -0.14 -4.24 13.95
N ASP A 204 -0.83 -4.90 14.87
CA ASP A 204 -1.33 -6.26 14.62
C ASP A 204 -2.47 -6.25 13.58
N ARG A 205 -3.33 -5.23 13.61
CA ARG A 205 -4.33 -5.01 12.56
C ARG A 205 -3.69 -4.78 11.19
N ALA A 206 -2.62 -4.00 11.13
CA ALA A 206 -1.89 -3.78 9.89
C ALA A 206 -1.24 -5.07 9.35
N LYS A 207 -0.74 -5.96 10.23
CA LYS A 207 -0.24 -7.29 9.82
C LYS A 207 -1.36 -8.16 9.27
N GLU A 208 -2.50 -8.24 9.96
CA GLU A 208 -3.65 -9.01 9.49
C GLU A 208 -4.07 -8.60 8.07
N LEU A 209 -4.04 -7.30 7.78
CA LEU A 209 -4.37 -6.78 6.45
C LEU A 209 -3.33 -7.17 5.39
N VAL A 210 -2.05 -7.21 5.73
CA VAL A 210 -1.00 -7.76 4.84
C VAL A 210 -1.21 -9.24 4.61
N ASP A 211 -1.53 -10.01 5.65
CA ASP A 211 -1.74 -11.46 5.55
C ASP A 211 -2.95 -11.81 4.66
N GLN A 212 -3.99 -10.97 4.71
CA GLN A 212 -5.18 -11.10 3.86
C GLN A 212 -4.86 -11.02 2.36
N LEU A 213 -3.76 -10.39 1.95
CA LEU A 213 -3.33 -10.33 0.54
C LEU A 213 -2.88 -11.68 -0.02
N CYS A 214 -2.61 -12.66 0.84
CA CYS A 214 -2.16 -14.00 0.47
C CYS A 214 -3.09 -15.09 0.97
N CYS A 215 -4.40 -14.80 1.11
CA CYS A 215 -5.39 -15.80 1.47
C CYS A 215 -5.95 -16.53 0.24
N THR A 216 -6.01 -17.86 0.28
CA THR A 216 -6.77 -18.64 -0.68
C THR A 216 -8.25 -18.68 -0.32
N VAL A 217 -9.09 -18.48 -1.32
CA VAL A 217 -10.54 -18.58 -1.16
C VAL A 217 -10.91 -20.06 -0.98
N ARG A 218 -11.58 -20.39 0.13
CA ARG A 218 -12.45 -21.58 0.14
C ARG A 218 -13.58 -21.31 -0.85
N ARG A 219 -13.89 -22.26 -1.74
CA ARG A 219 -14.97 -22.16 -2.74
C ARG A 219 -16.31 -21.83 -2.04
N SER A 220 -16.66 -20.56 -1.93
CA SER A 220 -18.05 -20.16 -1.68
C SER A 220 -18.81 -20.29 -2.99
N ARG A 221 -20.03 -20.84 -2.94
CA ARG A 221 -20.93 -21.02 -4.08
C ARG A 221 -21.51 -19.70 -4.61
N ASP A 222 -21.31 -18.59 -3.89
CA ASP A 222 -21.75 -17.27 -4.34
C ASP A 222 -20.72 -16.60 -5.25
N ALA A 223 -21.09 -16.49 -6.52
CA ALA A 223 -20.27 -16.02 -7.64
C ALA A 223 -19.84 -14.53 -7.55
N ASP A 224 -20.46 -13.72 -6.68
CA ASP A 224 -20.20 -12.28 -6.57
C ASP A 224 -19.24 -11.88 -5.44
N SER A 225 -18.78 -12.82 -4.62
CA SER A 225 -17.84 -12.53 -3.52
C SER A 225 -16.38 -12.50 -4.00
N SER A 226 -15.98 -11.48 -4.79
CA SER A 226 -14.57 -11.30 -5.15
C SER A 226 -13.75 -10.93 -3.91
N LEU A 227 -12.94 -11.84 -3.37
CA LEU A 227 -12.01 -11.50 -2.29
C LEU A 227 -11.05 -10.39 -2.75
N PRO A 228 -10.65 -9.48 -1.85
CA PRO A 228 -9.67 -8.45 -2.17
C PRO A 228 -8.36 -9.11 -2.60
N VAL A 229 -7.89 -8.79 -3.80
CA VAL A 229 -6.65 -9.33 -4.38
C VAL A 229 -5.47 -8.41 -4.03
N CYS A 230 -5.75 -7.16 -3.63
CA CYS A 230 -4.78 -6.10 -3.47
C CYS A 230 -5.19 -5.13 -2.34
N GLY A 231 -4.21 -4.52 -1.69
CA GLY A 231 -4.40 -3.58 -0.58
C GLY A 231 -3.64 -2.29 -0.82
N TYR A 232 -4.34 -1.19 -1.05
CA TYR A 232 -3.70 0.10 -1.21
C TYR A 232 -3.45 0.75 0.15
N ILE A 233 -2.24 1.29 0.40
CA ILE A 233 -1.84 1.87 1.70
C ILE A 233 -1.34 3.31 1.55
N ILE A 234 -2.11 4.30 1.99
CA ILE A 234 -1.62 5.68 2.15
C ILE A 234 -1.05 5.82 3.55
N ALA A 235 0.09 6.49 3.70
CA ALA A 235 0.70 6.74 4.99
C ALA A 235 0.81 8.24 5.27
N SER A 236 0.00 8.73 6.22
CA SER A 236 0.14 10.07 6.79
C SER A 236 0.05 11.24 5.80
N GLY A 237 -0.78 11.15 4.75
CA GLY A 237 -1.14 12.27 3.86
C GLY A 237 -0.04 12.82 2.93
N ASP A 238 1.23 12.71 3.32
CA ASP A 238 2.37 13.29 2.61
C ASP A 238 3.15 12.24 1.80
N TYR A 239 3.10 10.97 2.21
CA TYR A 239 3.73 9.85 1.54
C TYR A 239 2.72 8.77 1.19
N THR A 240 2.86 8.24 -0.02
CA THR A 240 1.94 7.22 -0.50
C THR A 240 2.75 6.16 -1.21
N VAL A 241 2.52 4.92 -0.79
CA VAL A 241 2.93 3.73 -1.51
C VAL A 241 1.68 2.96 -1.92
N SER A 242 1.83 1.99 -2.79
CA SER A 242 0.80 0.97 -2.95
C SER A 242 1.40 -0.40 -2.73
N ILE A 243 0.62 -1.31 -2.16
CA ILE A 243 1.00 -2.72 -2.14
C ILE A 243 0.00 -3.54 -2.92
N PHE A 244 0.46 -4.63 -3.53
CA PHE A 244 -0.41 -5.53 -4.26
C PHE A 244 0.16 -6.94 -4.23
N SER A 245 -0.72 -7.92 -4.41
CA SER A 245 -0.38 -9.34 -4.43
C SER A 245 -0.88 -9.96 -5.72
N LEU A 246 -0.04 -10.79 -6.33
CA LEU A 246 -0.37 -11.55 -7.52
C LEU A 246 -0.23 -13.03 -7.22
N ALA A 247 -1.31 -13.79 -7.42
CA ALA A 247 -1.28 -15.23 -7.27
C ALA A 247 -0.49 -15.88 -8.41
N HIS A 248 0.22 -16.96 -8.11
CA HIS A 248 0.82 -17.81 -9.12
C HIS A 248 -0.19 -18.85 -9.59
N ASP A 249 -0.16 -19.18 -10.88
CA ASP A 249 -0.97 -20.27 -11.42
C ASP A 249 -0.30 -21.62 -11.12
N VAL A 250 -0.51 -22.13 -9.92
CA VAL A 250 0.02 -23.41 -9.44
C VAL A 250 -1.06 -24.50 -9.28
N LYS A 251 -2.33 -24.12 -9.36
CA LYS A 251 -3.46 -25.01 -9.09
C LYS A 251 -3.66 -26.00 -10.24
N GLY A 252 -3.84 -27.27 -9.91
CA GLY A 252 -4.06 -28.32 -10.92
C GLY A 252 -2.79 -28.70 -11.71
N ARG A 253 -1.63 -28.14 -11.35
CA ARG A 253 -0.33 -28.51 -11.95
C ARG A 253 0.32 -29.63 -11.12
N PRO A 254 0.37 -30.88 -11.64
CA PRO A 254 0.87 -32.03 -10.87
C PRO A 254 2.35 -31.87 -10.50
N HIS A 255 3.15 -31.28 -11.40
CA HIS A 255 4.59 -31.05 -11.20
C HIS A 255 4.92 -29.73 -10.46
N ALA A 256 3.92 -28.94 -10.04
CA ALA A 256 4.21 -27.73 -9.27
C ALA A 256 4.74 -28.07 -7.88
N ARG A 257 5.85 -27.44 -7.48
CA ARG A 257 6.47 -27.61 -6.15
C ARG A 257 5.62 -27.04 -5.00
N TYR A 258 4.83 -26.02 -5.30
CA TYR A 258 4.02 -25.30 -4.33
C TYR A 258 2.55 -25.68 -4.48
N SER A 259 1.84 -25.78 -3.35
CA SER A 259 0.39 -25.89 -3.32
C SER A 259 -0.26 -24.53 -3.57
N GLU A 260 0.36 -23.45 -3.09
CA GLU A 260 -0.07 -22.06 -3.23
C GLU A 260 1.18 -21.16 -3.28
N ALA A 261 1.14 -20.09 -4.08
CA ALA A 261 2.22 -19.10 -4.13
C ALA A 261 1.72 -17.73 -4.59
N TRP A 262 2.37 -16.68 -4.09
CA TRP A 262 2.06 -15.28 -4.37
C TRP A 262 3.33 -14.46 -4.54
N SER A 263 3.27 -13.40 -5.33
CA SER A 263 4.27 -12.34 -5.33
C SER A 263 3.63 -11.07 -4.78
N LEU A 264 4.16 -10.57 -3.66
CA LEU A 264 3.75 -9.28 -3.07
C LEU A 264 4.71 -8.19 -3.53
N TYR A 265 4.17 -7.01 -3.79
CA TYR A 265 4.94 -5.85 -4.25
C TYR A 265 4.60 -4.59 -3.46
N ILE A 266 5.59 -3.71 -3.32
CA ILE A 266 5.51 -2.33 -2.82
C ILE A 266 5.94 -1.41 -3.97
N CYS A 267 5.05 -0.52 -4.39
CA CYS A 267 5.35 0.55 -5.35
C CYS A 267 5.74 1.81 -4.58
N ASP A 268 6.96 2.30 -4.81
CA ASP A 268 7.47 3.53 -4.20
C ASP A 268 7.98 4.47 -5.29
N SER A 269 7.36 5.64 -5.43
CA SER A 269 7.78 6.67 -6.39
C SER A 269 8.98 7.51 -5.92
N HIS A 270 9.30 7.47 -4.63
CA HIS A 270 10.29 8.35 -4.01
C HIS A 270 11.70 7.76 -4.06
N GLY A 271 11.82 6.42 -4.10
CA GLY A 271 13.11 5.74 -4.01
C GLY A 271 13.71 5.78 -2.61
N THR A 272 12.84 5.62 -1.62
CA THR A 272 13.17 5.63 -0.19
C THR A 272 13.76 4.32 0.31
N GLN A 273 13.41 3.21 -0.36
CA GLN A 273 13.92 1.90 0.02
C GLN A 273 15.44 1.84 -0.23
N PRO A 274 16.26 1.29 0.67
CA PRO A 274 17.73 1.35 0.55
C PRO A 274 18.28 0.75 -0.75
N TRP A 275 17.69 -0.37 -1.19
CA TRP A 275 18.03 -1.04 -2.44
C TRP A 275 17.33 -0.44 -3.67
N SER A 276 16.63 0.70 -3.56
CA SER A 276 16.13 1.42 -4.74
C SER A 276 17.18 2.37 -5.32
N CYS A 277 18.23 2.69 -4.55
CA CYS A 277 19.27 3.66 -4.88
C CYS A 277 18.71 5.04 -5.28
N GLY A 278 17.69 5.52 -4.57
CA GLY A 278 17.09 6.84 -4.82
C GLY A 278 16.23 6.90 -6.09
N LYS A 279 15.76 5.76 -6.60
CA LYS A 279 14.93 5.69 -7.82
C LYS A 279 13.56 5.14 -7.48
N ALA A 280 12.53 5.57 -8.20
CA ALA A 280 11.22 4.93 -8.11
C ALA A 280 11.37 3.43 -8.34
N CYS A 281 10.63 2.60 -7.60
CA CYS A 281 10.80 1.15 -7.68
C CYS A 281 9.51 0.36 -7.43
N LEU A 282 9.53 -0.87 -7.92
CA LEU A 282 8.65 -1.96 -7.51
C LEU A 282 9.51 -2.97 -6.76
N THR A 283 9.34 -3.04 -5.45
CA THR A 283 10.03 -4.03 -4.62
C THR A 283 9.08 -5.17 -4.33
N GLY A 284 9.50 -6.42 -4.49
CA GLY A 284 8.63 -7.54 -4.20
C GLY A 284 9.32 -8.74 -3.59
N ILE A 285 8.51 -9.59 -2.97
CA ILE A 285 8.89 -10.88 -2.40
C ILE A 285 7.94 -11.95 -2.94
N THR A 286 8.49 -13.12 -3.28
CA THR A 286 7.68 -14.27 -3.66
C THR A 286 7.59 -15.23 -2.48
N VAL A 287 6.37 -15.63 -2.15
CA VAL A 287 6.07 -16.51 -1.03
C VAL A 287 5.30 -17.73 -1.49
N GLY A 288 5.48 -18.86 -0.81
CA GLY A 288 4.82 -20.10 -1.18
C GLY A 288 4.59 -21.06 -0.02
N VAL A 289 3.62 -21.96 -0.22
CA VAL A 289 3.33 -23.10 0.64
C VAL A 289 3.78 -24.36 -0.10
N LEU A 290 4.86 -24.99 0.38
CA LEU A 290 5.43 -26.18 -0.25
C LEU A 290 4.48 -27.37 -0.20
N LYS A 291 4.51 -28.21 -1.24
CA LYS A 291 3.92 -29.55 -1.18
C LYS A 291 4.84 -30.48 -0.37
N ALA A 292 4.25 -31.50 0.24
CA ALA A 292 5.01 -32.53 0.95
C ALA A 292 6.06 -33.17 0.02
N GLY A 293 7.30 -33.27 0.49
CA GLY A 293 8.42 -33.84 -0.27
C GLY A 293 9.01 -32.92 -1.35
N ALA A 294 8.54 -31.68 -1.50
CA ALA A 294 9.13 -30.70 -2.41
C ALA A 294 10.19 -29.83 -1.72
N GLU A 295 11.21 -29.43 -2.47
CA GLU A 295 12.25 -28.52 -2.00
C GLU A 295 11.94 -27.06 -2.35
N VAL A 296 12.41 -26.14 -1.50
CA VAL A 296 12.33 -24.69 -1.72
C VAL A 296 13.07 -24.33 -3.02
N SER A 297 12.39 -23.64 -3.93
CA SER A 297 13.01 -22.99 -5.07
C SER A 297 13.77 -21.74 -4.64
N ASN A 298 14.90 -21.46 -5.30
CA ASN A 298 15.60 -20.19 -5.16
C ASN A 298 14.63 -19.02 -5.38
N GLY A 299 14.67 -18.05 -4.47
CA GLY A 299 13.88 -16.82 -4.52
C GLY A 299 12.43 -16.89 -4.04
N VAL A 300 11.98 -18.05 -3.53
CA VAL A 300 10.66 -18.21 -2.90
C VAL A 300 10.83 -18.49 -1.42
N VAL A 301 10.17 -17.70 -0.57
CA VAL A 301 10.20 -17.85 0.89
C VAL A 301 8.97 -18.59 1.38
N ALA A 302 9.07 -19.27 2.52
CA ALA A 302 7.90 -19.81 3.21
C ALA A 302 6.89 -18.68 3.51
N LYS A 303 5.59 -18.95 3.32
CA LYS A 303 4.52 -17.94 3.43
C LYS A 303 4.62 -17.05 4.67
N GLU A 304 4.61 -17.64 5.86
CA GLU A 304 4.59 -16.89 7.13
C GLU A 304 5.85 -16.03 7.32
N GLU A 305 7.01 -16.58 6.96
CA GLU A 305 8.27 -15.85 7.03
C GLU A 305 8.34 -14.70 6.02
N GLY A 306 7.89 -14.94 4.80
CA GLY A 306 7.86 -13.93 3.74
C GLY A 306 6.88 -12.78 4.03
N LEU A 307 5.69 -13.08 4.56
CA LEU A 307 4.73 -12.06 5.00
C LEU A 307 5.29 -11.23 6.16
N ARG A 308 5.97 -11.86 7.12
CA ARG A 308 6.67 -11.16 8.20
C ARG A 308 7.75 -10.21 7.65
N TYR A 309 8.56 -10.64 6.69
CA TYR A 309 9.56 -9.78 6.05
C TYR A 309 8.92 -8.63 5.28
N PHE A 310 7.87 -8.90 4.51
CA PHE A 310 7.14 -7.87 3.76
C PHE A 310 6.57 -6.80 4.69
N ALA A 311 5.88 -7.20 5.76
CA ALA A 311 5.33 -6.29 6.76
C ALA A 311 6.44 -5.48 7.46
N MET A 312 7.57 -6.11 7.77
CA MET A 312 8.71 -5.43 8.38
C MET A 312 9.29 -4.34 7.46
N ILE A 313 9.50 -4.63 6.17
CA ILE A 313 9.98 -3.65 5.18
C ILE A 313 8.99 -2.50 5.03
N LEU A 314 7.72 -2.82 4.86
CA LEU A 314 6.65 -1.84 4.73
C LEU A 314 6.57 -0.94 5.97
N PHE A 315 6.52 -1.51 7.18
CA PHE A 315 6.37 -0.72 8.40
C PHE A 315 7.59 0.13 8.70
N ALA A 316 8.80 -0.39 8.48
CA ALA A 316 10.02 0.40 8.62
C ALA A 316 10.05 1.57 7.63
N LEU A 317 9.57 1.36 6.40
CA LEU A 317 9.41 2.41 5.40
C LEU A 317 8.42 3.49 5.86
N LEU A 318 7.25 3.10 6.36
CA LEU A 318 6.23 4.03 6.84
C LEU A 318 6.67 4.80 8.09
N GLU A 319 7.43 4.16 8.99
CA GLU A 319 8.04 4.79 10.16
C GLU A 319 9.15 5.78 9.78
N ASP A 320 10.05 5.40 8.88
CA ASP A 320 11.11 6.29 8.40
C ASP A 320 10.52 7.57 7.81
N HIS A 321 9.46 7.47 7.00
CA HIS A 321 8.75 8.66 6.53
C HIS A 321 8.14 9.48 7.67
N ARG A 322 7.42 8.84 8.61
CA ARG A 322 6.81 9.51 9.77
C ARG A 322 7.83 10.29 10.59
N THR A 323 9.03 9.74 10.80
CA THR A 323 10.10 10.41 11.56
C THR A 323 10.71 11.60 10.81
N LYS A 324 10.64 11.61 9.48
CA LYS A 324 11.15 12.70 8.63
C LYS A 324 10.14 13.83 8.44
N THR A 325 8.84 13.56 8.61
CA THR A 325 7.80 14.60 8.58
C THR A 325 7.83 15.48 9.84
N THR A 326 7.78 16.80 9.64
CA THR A 326 7.98 17.83 10.67
C THR A 326 6.76 18.12 11.55
N SER A 327 5.59 17.53 11.27
CA SER A 327 4.34 17.79 11.99
C SER A 327 4.20 16.92 13.24
N SER A 328 4.74 17.39 14.37
CA SER A 328 4.66 16.69 15.66
C SER A 328 3.29 16.73 16.34
N GLN A 329 2.32 17.47 15.77
CA GLN A 329 0.99 17.68 16.38
C GLN A 329 -0.12 16.81 15.78
N GLN A 330 0.11 16.14 14.65
CA GLN A 330 -0.90 15.30 14.02
C GLN A 330 -0.80 13.85 14.50
N VAL A 331 -1.95 13.22 14.68
CA VAL A 331 -2.02 11.79 15.00
C VAL A 331 -1.63 11.02 13.73
N PRO A 332 -0.56 10.20 13.74
CA PRO A 332 -0.16 9.43 12.57
C PRO A 332 -1.20 8.34 12.27
N TYR A 333 -1.63 8.30 11.02
CA TYR A 333 -2.56 7.28 10.51
C TYR A 333 -2.12 6.83 9.12
N MET A 334 -2.39 5.57 8.81
CA MET A 334 -2.41 5.05 7.45
C MET A 334 -3.86 4.79 7.05
N THR A 335 -4.10 4.71 5.75
CA THR A 335 -5.41 4.33 5.24
C THR A 335 -5.26 3.11 4.36
N TRP A 336 -6.15 2.15 4.56
CA TRP A 336 -6.24 0.95 3.76
C TRP A 336 -7.46 1.04 2.85
N SER A 337 -7.26 0.85 1.55
CA SER A 337 -8.35 0.78 0.58
C SER A 337 -8.21 -0.50 -0.23
N PRO A 338 -9.15 -1.45 -0.12
CA PRO A 338 -9.04 -2.69 -0.88
C PRO A 338 -9.25 -2.43 -2.37
N ILE A 339 -8.44 -3.10 -3.18
CA ILE A 339 -8.61 -3.14 -4.63
C ILE A 339 -9.10 -4.54 -4.99
N ARG A 340 -10.24 -4.59 -5.68
CA ARG A 340 -10.94 -5.83 -6.04
C ARG A 340 -10.88 -6.02 -7.54
N ARG A 341 -10.71 -7.28 -7.96
CA ARG A 341 -10.73 -7.70 -9.36
C ARG A 341 -11.74 -8.83 -9.52
N PRO A 342 -12.63 -8.81 -10.53
CA PRO A 342 -13.46 -9.95 -10.85
C PRO A 342 -12.59 -11.19 -11.13
N ARG A 343 -12.90 -12.32 -10.48
CA ARG A 343 -12.03 -13.51 -10.46
C ARG A 343 -11.61 -14.00 -11.86
N ALA A 344 -12.55 -13.98 -12.81
CA ALA A 344 -12.37 -14.49 -14.16
C ALA A 344 -11.67 -13.52 -15.12
N ILE A 345 -11.44 -12.26 -14.74
CA ILE A 345 -10.95 -11.24 -15.67
C ILE A 345 -9.51 -10.88 -15.34
N LEU A 346 -8.58 -11.33 -16.17
CA LEU A 346 -7.14 -11.09 -16.03
C LEU A 346 -6.61 -10.62 -17.39
N CYS A 347 -5.64 -9.71 -17.35
CA CYS A 347 -5.06 -9.11 -18.54
C CYS A 347 -3.59 -9.54 -18.69
N THR A 348 -3.19 -9.86 -19.91
CA THR A 348 -1.77 -9.89 -20.31
C THR A 348 -1.21 -8.46 -20.33
N ALA A 349 0.13 -8.32 -20.35
CA ALA A 349 0.73 -6.98 -20.47
C ALA A 349 0.34 -6.30 -21.78
N GLN A 350 0.29 -7.07 -22.87
CA GLN A 350 -0.10 -6.55 -24.18
C GLN A 350 -1.55 -6.04 -24.20
N GLU A 351 -2.47 -6.73 -23.53
CA GLU A 351 -3.85 -6.27 -23.38
C GLU A 351 -3.93 -4.98 -22.56
N LEU A 352 -3.18 -4.87 -21.45
CA LEU A 352 -3.12 -3.63 -20.68
C LEU A 352 -2.59 -2.46 -21.51
N VAL A 353 -1.53 -2.68 -22.29
CA VAL A 353 -0.97 -1.68 -23.21
C VAL A 353 -2.04 -1.18 -24.18
N ARG A 354 -2.82 -2.08 -24.80
CA ARG A 354 -3.91 -1.71 -25.71
C ARG A 354 -5.03 -0.96 -24.99
N VAL A 355 -5.44 -1.42 -23.81
CA VAL A 355 -6.44 -0.72 -22.98
C VAL A 355 -6.01 0.72 -22.71
N ILE A 356 -4.72 0.93 -22.40
CA ILE A 356 -4.16 2.25 -22.11
C ILE A 356 -4.11 3.13 -23.36
N ASP A 357 -3.52 2.62 -24.44
CA ASP A 357 -3.20 3.40 -25.65
C ASP A 357 -4.42 3.64 -26.54
N ASP A 358 -5.29 2.65 -26.68
CA ASP A 358 -6.43 2.70 -27.60
C ASP A 358 -7.74 3.10 -26.88
N GLY A 359 -7.78 2.92 -25.55
CA GLY A 359 -8.96 3.17 -24.73
C GLY A 359 -8.80 4.35 -23.77
N TRP A 360 -8.11 4.11 -22.65
CA TRP A 360 -8.12 4.97 -21.47
C TRP A 360 -7.59 6.38 -21.71
N ILE A 361 -6.36 6.51 -22.22
CA ILE A 361 -5.74 7.83 -22.45
C ILE A 361 -6.50 8.62 -23.52
N PRO A 362 -6.81 8.07 -24.72
CA PRO A 362 -7.62 8.79 -25.70
C PRO A 362 -8.97 9.24 -25.16
N PHE A 363 -9.62 8.39 -24.35
CA PHE A 363 -10.90 8.72 -23.75
C PHE A 363 -10.79 9.87 -22.75
N LEU A 364 -9.82 9.84 -21.84
CA LEU A 364 -9.58 10.94 -20.90
C LEU A 364 -9.31 12.26 -21.62
N MET A 365 -8.58 12.21 -22.73
CA MET A 365 -8.27 13.39 -23.55
C MET A 365 -9.49 14.00 -24.26
N LYS A 366 -10.61 13.28 -24.37
CA LYS A 366 -11.89 13.85 -24.85
C LYS A 366 -12.58 14.71 -23.79
N HIS A 367 -12.20 14.59 -22.51
CA HIS A 367 -12.78 15.40 -21.45
C HIS A 367 -12.38 16.87 -21.61
N PRO A 368 -13.32 17.84 -21.70
CA PRO A 368 -13.01 19.23 -22.07
C PRO A 368 -12.01 19.92 -21.15
N VAL A 369 -12.03 19.61 -19.84
CA VAL A 369 -11.11 20.17 -18.86
C VAL A 369 -9.70 19.61 -19.03
N ILE A 370 -9.57 18.29 -19.24
CA ILE A 370 -8.28 17.61 -19.42
C ILE A 370 -7.66 18.08 -20.74
N ALA A 371 -8.44 18.13 -21.82
CA ALA A 371 -8.00 18.62 -23.13
C ALA A 371 -7.46 20.05 -23.07
N ARG A 372 -8.13 20.92 -22.29
CA ARG A 372 -7.70 22.31 -22.08
C ARG A 372 -6.36 22.39 -21.35
N GLU A 373 -6.19 21.66 -20.25
CA GLU A 373 -4.92 21.62 -19.53
C GLU A 373 -3.81 20.97 -20.38
N ALA A 374 -4.13 19.94 -21.16
CA ALA A 374 -3.18 19.32 -22.07
C ALA A 374 -2.66 20.30 -23.12
N LYS A 375 -3.56 21.10 -23.73
CA LYS A 375 -3.18 22.17 -24.64
C LYS A 375 -2.32 23.23 -23.95
N LYS A 376 -2.71 23.66 -22.75
CA LYS A 376 -1.99 24.67 -21.95
C LYS A 376 -0.56 24.24 -21.61
N TYR A 377 -0.35 22.97 -21.31
CA TYR A 377 0.97 22.43 -20.94
C TYR A 377 1.73 21.78 -22.10
N GLY A 378 1.18 21.80 -23.32
CA GLY A 378 1.79 21.17 -24.49
C GLY A 378 1.94 19.66 -24.35
N PHE A 379 1.02 19.00 -23.64
CA PHE A 379 1.06 17.56 -23.43
C PHE A 379 0.74 16.82 -24.73
N ALA A 380 1.69 15.99 -25.17
CA ALA A 380 1.48 14.98 -26.19
C ALA A 380 1.67 13.59 -25.54
N PRO A 381 0.62 12.76 -25.44
CA PRO A 381 0.72 11.47 -24.77
C PRO A 381 1.68 10.55 -25.53
N LEU A 382 2.63 9.96 -24.81
CA LEU A 382 3.45 8.87 -25.32
C LEU A 382 2.66 7.57 -25.29
N LYS A 383 2.87 6.72 -26.30
CA LYS A 383 2.40 5.33 -26.28
C LYS A 383 2.94 4.60 -25.06
N CYS A 384 2.16 3.66 -24.56
CA CYS A 384 2.51 2.83 -23.42
C CYS A 384 3.74 1.99 -23.75
N PHE A 385 4.83 2.30 -23.05
CA PHE A 385 6.11 1.59 -23.17
C PHE A 385 6.35 0.63 -22.01
N MET A 386 5.29 0.27 -21.28
CA MET A 386 5.34 -0.76 -20.24
C MET A 386 5.78 -2.10 -20.84
N GLY A 387 6.62 -2.84 -20.12
CA GLY A 387 7.10 -4.16 -20.56
C GLY A 387 8.06 -4.15 -21.75
N LEU A 388 8.37 -2.98 -22.33
CA LEU A 388 9.41 -2.90 -23.36
C LEU A 388 10.76 -3.21 -22.74
N SER A 389 11.46 -4.21 -23.27
CA SER A 389 12.86 -4.44 -22.93
C SER A 389 13.68 -3.25 -23.42
N ALA A 390 14.61 -2.74 -22.60
CA ALA A 390 15.61 -1.82 -23.09
C ALA A 390 16.44 -2.57 -24.13
N SER A 391 16.13 -2.39 -25.42
CA SER A 391 16.94 -2.93 -26.50
C SER A 391 18.37 -2.44 -26.26
N LYS A 392 19.34 -3.36 -26.17
CA LYS A 392 20.76 -2.99 -26.30
C LYS A 392 20.86 -2.10 -27.54
N PRO A 393 21.50 -0.92 -27.47
CA PRO A 393 21.68 -0.11 -28.65
C PRO A 393 22.35 -1.00 -29.70
N VAL A 394 21.68 -1.17 -30.84
CA VAL A 394 22.32 -1.75 -32.01
C VAL A 394 23.51 -0.84 -32.27
N ALA A 395 24.72 -1.34 -32.04
CA ALA A 395 25.91 -0.67 -32.51
C ALA A 395 25.66 -0.43 -33.99
N ALA A 396 25.55 0.84 -34.38
CA ALA A 396 25.58 1.22 -35.77
C ALA A 396 26.95 0.77 -36.28
N ASN A 397 27.03 -0.46 -36.77
CA ASN A 397 28.19 -0.93 -37.48
C ASN A 397 28.30 -0.03 -38.71
N GLY A 398 29.39 0.74 -38.71
CA GLY A 398 29.80 1.49 -39.87
C GLY A 398 29.89 0.57 -41.07
N ALA A 399 29.21 0.98 -42.12
CA ALA A 399 29.56 0.66 -43.49
C ALA A 399 29.33 1.95 -44.28
N MET A 400 30.32 2.84 -44.23
CA MET A 400 30.62 3.69 -45.37
C MET A 400 31.80 3.02 -46.05
N GLU A 401 31.54 2.48 -47.23
CA GLU A 401 32.56 2.35 -48.28
C GLU A 401 33.09 3.73 -48.68
#